data_AF-A0A1X2HJC1-F1
#
_entry.id   AF-A0A1X2HJC1-F1
#
_cell.length_a   1.000
_cell.length_b   1.000
_cell.length_c   1.000
_cell.angle_alpha   90.00
_cell.angle_beta   90.00
_cell.angle_gamma   90.00
#
_symmetry.space_group_name_H-M   'P 1'
#
loop_
_entity.id
_entity.type
_entity.pdbx_description
1 polymer ?
#
loop_
_entity_poly.entity_id
_entity_poly.type
_entity_poly.pdbx_seq_one_letter_code
_entity_poly.pdbx_strand_id
1 'polypeptide(L)'
;MRKKIASIIGTTGVGKSQLAVELCKALHGQVINADAMQVYKGLDIITNKMPIDERQSVKHHLMDFLSPEEEYRVTEFERDAAQCIDSLHKENQFPVVVGGTNYYVQSLLWRNSLVSNEARSPSPEPSSELDALETHELYARLQIVDPTMANKWHPADRRKILRSLQIFYTTGRPQSEIIQEQQKEHEAKGIQTKYKSLIFWLYAEPTKLNQRLDARVDTMIETGLFDEIQSLRKRVVEGQTVAPGEGNEKYQRGLWQAIGYKEFDPYFSALDGENVEEKDLNKLRSECTDRMKTATRRYAKRQVTWIKNKLIPLVNKSDDMHIYLLDATDLSAWDTNVRQKAITIAQAFQSDTPMEDPLSTSETAATMLSNIQASDTQSRILNWRKHECTLCRTKSGDPVILNGDQEWADHLASRFHRRMLKRQRQEEARPDKKIAKQDDALTK
;
A
#
# COMPACT_ATOMS: atom_id res chain seq x y z
N MET A 1 -31.14 -1.16 -12.37
CA MET A 1 -30.51 -0.31 -11.32
C MET A 1 -29.08 -0.76 -11.12
N ARG A 2 -28.15 0.15 -10.76
CA ARG A 2 -26.78 -0.26 -10.41
C ARG A 2 -26.83 -1.08 -9.11
N LYS A 3 -26.03 -2.14 -9.06
CA LYS A 3 -25.85 -3.01 -7.90
C LYS A 3 -25.31 -2.21 -6.71
N LYS A 4 -25.86 -2.42 -5.51
CA LYS A 4 -25.48 -1.72 -4.27
C LYS A 4 -24.47 -2.53 -3.47
N ILE A 5 -23.43 -1.89 -2.95
CA ILE A 5 -22.45 -2.50 -2.06
C ILE A 5 -22.06 -1.55 -0.93
N ALA A 6 -21.61 -2.10 0.20
CA ALA A 6 -20.91 -1.33 1.22
C ALA A 6 -19.42 -1.70 1.25
N SER A 7 -18.57 -0.73 1.56
CA SER A 7 -17.13 -0.91 1.75
C SER A 7 -16.71 -0.34 3.10
N ILE A 8 -15.91 -1.07 3.86
CA ILE A 8 -15.36 -0.65 5.15
C ILE A 8 -13.85 -0.52 5.00
N ILE A 9 -13.38 0.72 5.09
CA ILE A 9 -11.99 1.10 4.96
C ILE A 9 -11.49 1.76 6.24
N GLY A 10 -10.18 1.84 6.38
CA GLY A 10 -9.55 2.46 7.55
C GLY A 10 -8.20 1.83 7.85
N THR A 11 -7.56 2.30 8.91
CA THR A 11 -6.26 1.77 9.30
C THR A 11 -6.37 0.35 9.87
N THR A 12 -5.26 -0.36 10.02
CA THR A 12 -5.24 -1.53 10.89
C THR A 12 -5.55 -1.12 12.35
N GLY A 13 -6.13 -2.02 13.16
CA GLY A 13 -6.41 -1.79 14.59
C GLY A 13 -7.62 -0.91 14.95
N VAL A 14 -8.50 -0.57 14.00
CA VAL A 14 -9.71 0.26 14.25
C VAL A 14 -11.03 -0.53 14.26
N GLY A 15 -11.00 -1.86 14.26
CA GLY A 15 -12.23 -2.68 14.35
C GLY A 15 -12.97 -2.92 13.03
N LYS A 16 -12.32 -2.78 11.86
CA LYS A 16 -12.97 -2.97 10.54
C LYS A 16 -13.71 -4.31 10.41
N SER A 17 -13.07 -5.41 10.81
CA SER A 17 -13.67 -6.75 10.72
C SER A 17 -14.86 -6.90 11.66
N GLN A 18 -14.78 -6.33 12.86
CA GLN A 18 -15.90 -6.30 13.82
C GLN A 18 -17.11 -5.60 13.21
N LEU A 19 -16.93 -4.39 12.66
CA LEU A 19 -18.03 -3.68 12.01
C LEU A 19 -18.57 -4.44 10.78
N ALA A 20 -17.70 -5.13 10.02
CA ALA A 20 -18.14 -5.92 8.86
C ALA A 20 -19.12 -7.03 9.26
N VAL A 21 -18.82 -7.76 10.35
CA VAL A 21 -19.72 -8.79 10.90
C VAL A 21 -21.01 -8.15 11.40
N GLU A 22 -20.92 -7.06 12.16
CA GLU A 22 -22.09 -6.33 12.69
C GLU A 22 -23.03 -5.85 11.57
N LEU A 23 -22.48 -5.30 10.48
CA LEU A 23 -23.25 -4.86 9.31
C LEU A 23 -23.85 -6.03 8.53
N CYS A 24 -23.09 -7.10 8.30
CA CYS A 24 -23.61 -8.28 7.60
C CYS A 24 -24.79 -8.91 8.35
N LYS A 25 -24.75 -8.94 9.69
CA LYS A 25 -25.88 -9.42 10.50
C LYS A 25 -27.11 -8.53 10.36
N ALA A 26 -26.92 -7.21 10.29
CA ALA A 26 -28.02 -6.26 10.19
C ALA A 26 -28.64 -6.18 8.77
N LEU A 27 -27.87 -6.48 7.73
CA LEU A 27 -28.26 -6.30 6.32
C LEU A 27 -28.49 -7.62 5.57
N HIS A 28 -28.42 -8.76 6.26
CA HIS A 28 -28.38 -10.10 5.65
C HIS A 28 -27.29 -10.21 4.57
N GLY A 29 -26.09 -9.77 4.95
CA GLY A 29 -24.94 -9.66 4.06
C GLY A 29 -23.87 -10.72 4.27
N GLN A 30 -22.87 -10.69 3.39
CA GLN A 30 -21.65 -11.48 3.50
C GLN A 30 -20.42 -10.60 3.24
N VAL A 31 -19.30 -11.00 3.84
CA VAL A 31 -18.06 -10.24 3.79
C VAL A 31 -17.25 -10.64 2.56
N ILE A 32 -16.70 -9.66 1.85
CA ILE A 32 -15.68 -9.85 0.81
C ILE A 32 -14.38 -9.22 1.34
N ASN A 33 -13.34 -10.03 1.52
CA ASN A 33 -12.06 -9.54 1.99
C ASN A 33 -11.33 -8.76 0.89
N ALA A 34 -10.80 -7.58 1.24
CA ALA A 34 -9.98 -6.72 0.39
C ALA A 34 -8.64 -6.38 1.07
N ASP A 35 -8.04 -7.36 1.75
CA ASP A 35 -6.70 -7.26 2.32
C ASP A 35 -5.74 -8.21 1.61
N ALA A 36 -4.73 -7.67 0.93
CA ALA A 36 -3.82 -8.45 0.10
C ALA A 36 -3.05 -9.52 0.88
N MET A 37 -2.93 -9.41 2.21
CA MET A 37 -2.23 -10.41 3.03
C MET A 37 -3.18 -11.48 3.58
N GLN A 38 -4.48 -11.21 3.72
CA GLN A 38 -5.44 -12.16 4.32
C GLN A 38 -5.93 -13.23 3.34
N VAL A 39 -5.55 -13.12 2.07
CA VAL A 39 -5.83 -14.14 1.04
C VAL A 39 -5.02 -15.43 1.25
N TYR A 40 -3.86 -15.37 1.93
CA TYR A 40 -2.94 -16.50 2.07
C TYR A 40 -3.37 -17.50 3.14
N LYS A 41 -3.22 -18.80 2.82
CA LYS A 41 -3.60 -19.93 3.65
C LYS A 41 -2.76 -20.10 4.92
N GLY A 42 -3.42 -20.32 6.06
CA GLY A 42 -2.81 -20.83 7.30
C GLY A 42 -1.81 -19.90 7.99
N LEU A 43 -1.94 -18.59 7.78
CA LEU A 43 -1.10 -17.54 8.35
C LEU A 43 -1.98 -16.49 9.03
N ASP A 44 -2.73 -16.93 10.03
CA ASP A 44 -3.82 -16.19 10.63
C ASP A 44 -3.32 -15.10 11.58
N ILE A 45 -2.24 -15.36 12.32
CA ILE A 45 -1.72 -14.43 13.33
C ILE A 45 -1.04 -13.26 12.63
N ILE A 46 -0.02 -13.52 11.80
CA ILE A 46 0.77 -12.50 11.10
C ILE A 46 -0.07 -11.63 10.16
N THR A 47 -1.11 -12.19 9.55
CA THR A 47 -2.03 -11.45 8.66
C THR A 47 -3.26 -10.90 9.40
N ASN A 48 -3.34 -11.13 10.71
CA ASN A 48 -4.39 -10.63 11.60
C ASN A 48 -5.79 -10.97 11.07
N LYS A 49 -6.02 -12.23 10.69
CA LYS A 49 -7.35 -12.69 10.30
C LYS A 49 -8.26 -12.71 11.52
N MET A 50 -9.54 -12.44 11.29
CA MET A 50 -10.54 -12.57 12.34
C MET A 50 -10.73 -14.06 12.67
N PRO A 51 -10.63 -14.46 13.95
CA PRO A 51 -10.92 -15.81 14.41
C PRO A 51 -12.31 -16.28 13.97
N ILE A 52 -12.49 -17.58 13.71
CA ILE A 52 -13.73 -18.13 13.12
C ILE A 52 -14.93 -17.94 14.05
N ASP A 53 -14.73 -18.08 15.37
CA ASP A 53 -15.71 -17.85 16.43
C ASP A 53 -16.21 -16.39 16.46
N GLU A 54 -15.32 -15.43 16.23
CA GLU A 54 -15.68 -14.00 16.14
C GLU A 54 -16.44 -13.64 14.86
N ARG A 55 -16.44 -14.50 13.83
CA ARG A 55 -17.18 -14.25 12.58
C ARG A 55 -18.69 -14.40 12.73
N GLN A 56 -19.17 -14.99 13.83
CA GLN A 56 -20.60 -15.15 14.14
C GLN A 56 -21.43 -15.71 12.96
N SER A 57 -20.92 -16.77 12.32
CA SER A 57 -21.50 -17.44 11.14
C SER A 57 -21.59 -16.59 9.86
N VAL A 58 -21.03 -15.37 9.84
CA VAL A 58 -20.93 -14.56 8.63
C VAL A 58 -19.84 -15.11 7.73
N LYS A 59 -20.22 -15.51 6.51
CA LYS A 59 -19.28 -16.01 5.51
C LYS A 59 -18.35 -14.90 5.02
N HIS A 60 -17.08 -15.25 4.90
CA HIS A 60 -16.02 -14.38 4.37
C HIS A 60 -15.50 -14.97 3.07
N HIS A 61 -15.61 -14.21 1.99
CA HIS A 61 -15.07 -14.55 0.66
C HIS A 61 -13.68 -13.94 0.48
N LEU A 62 -12.89 -14.51 -0.44
CA LEU A 62 -11.55 -14.07 -0.80
C LEU A 62 -10.57 -13.96 0.38
N MET A 63 -10.75 -14.83 1.38
CA MET A 63 -9.88 -14.94 2.54
C MET A 63 -9.39 -16.37 2.63
N ASP A 64 -8.12 -16.57 3.02
CA ASP A 64 -7.55 -17.88 3.35
C ASP A 64 -7.67 -18.95 2.24
N PHE A 65 -7.50 -18.56 0.97
CA PHE A 65 -7.67 -19.46 -0.18
C PHE A 65 -6.40 -19.67 -1.02
N LEU A 66 -5.43 -18.75 -0.95
CA LEU A 66 -4.24 -18.73 -1.80
C LEU A 66 -3.04 -19.40 -1.12
N SER A 67 -2.25 -20.17 -1.87
CA SER A 67 -1.00 -20.74 -1.36
C SER A 67 0.03 -19.64 -1.07
N PRO A 68 0.89 -19.80 -0.03
CA PRO A 68 2.02 -18.90 0.23
C PRO A 68 2.99 -18.68 -0.94
N GLU A 69 3.04 -19.60 -1.91
CA GLU A 69 3.91 -19.54 -3.10
C GLU A 69 3.31 -18.73 -4.24
N GLU A 70 1.99 -18.56 -4.25
CA GLU A 70 1.27 -17.90 -5.33
C GLU A 70 1.30 -16.38 -5.14
N GLU A 71 1.22 -15.63 -6.24
CA GLU A 71 1.05 -14.17 -6.19
C GLU A 71 -0.41 -13.81 -6.44
N TYR A 72 -0.93 -12.83 -5.69
CA TYR A 72 -2.26 -12.25 -5.93
C TYR A 72 -2.16 -10.82 -6.38
N ARG A 73 -2.66 -10.55 -7.58
CA ARG A 73 -2.62 -9.23 -8.21
C ARG A 73 -3.97 -8.54 -8.12
N VAL A 74 -3.93 -7.22 -8.20
CA VAL A 74 -5.13 -6.38 -8.14
C VAL A 74 -6.16 -6.72 -9.23
N THR A 75 -5.70 -7.18 -10.41
CA THR A 75 -6.58 -7.60 -11.51
C THR A 75 -7.34 -8.89 -11.20
N GLU A 76 -6.71 -9.81 -10.45
CA GLU A 76 -7.34 -11.05 -10.01
C GLU A 76 -8.36 -10.75 -8.91
N PHE A 77 -7.97 -9.91 -7.94
CA PHE A 77 -8.90 -9.39 -6.94
C PHE A 77 -10.14 -8.73 -7.56
N GLU A 78 -9.96 -7.86 -8.55
CA GLU A 78 -11.08 -7.17 -9.21
C GLU A 78 -12.04 -8.16 -9.87
N ARG A 79 -11.51 -9.16 -10.59
CA ARG A 79 -12.29 -10.22 -11.23
C ARG A 79 -13.05 -11.05 -10.20
N ASP A 80 -12.35 -11.56 -9.20
CA ASP A 80 -12.89 -12.51 -8.23
C ASP A 80 -13.90 -11.81 -7.30
N ALA A 81 -13.62 -10.57 -6.89
CA ALA A 81 -14.55 -9.76 -6.09
C ALA A 81 -15.82 -9.39 -6.88
N ALA A 82 -15.70 -9.06 -8.17
CA ALA A 82 -16.86 -8.80 -9.02
C ALA A 82 -17.74 -10.05 -9.17
N GLN A 83 -17.15 -11.23 -9.34
CA GLN A 83 -17.88 -12.50 -9.37
C GLN A 83 -18.60 -12.79 -8.04
N CYS A 84 -17.94 -12.56 -6.90
CA CYS A 84 -18.55 -12.70 -5.58
C CYS A 84 -19.74 -11.74 -5.41
N ILE A 85 -19.58 -10.46 -5.76
CA ILE A 85 -20.66 -9.46 -5.70
C ILE A 85 -21.85 -9.91 -6.56
N ASP A 86 -21.58 -10.40 -7.76
CA ASP A 86 -22.61 -10.86 -8.68
C ASP A 86 -23.38 -12.06 -8.15
N SER A 87 -22.70 -13.04 -7.53
CA SER A 87 -23.35 -14.20 -6.89
C SER A 87 -24.20 -13.77 -5.70
N LEU A 88 -23.64 -12.94 -4.81
CA LEU A 88 -24.32 -12.48 -3.61
C LEU A 88 -25.61 -11.72 -3.94
N HIS A 89 -25.59 -10.84 -4.94
CA HIS A 89 -26.81 -10.16 -5.38
C HIS A 89 -27.86 -11.10 -5.97
N LYS A 90 -27.44 -12.17 -6.69
CA LYS A 90 -28.39 -13.20 -7.18
C LYS A 90 -29.03 -13.99 -6.04
N GLU A 91 -28.29 -14.16 -4.95
CA GLU A 91 -28.74 -14.84 -3.72
C GLU A 91 -29.47 -13.89 -2.74
N ASN A 92 -29.78 -12.65 -3.15
CA ASN A 92 -30.37 -11.59 -2.31
C ASN A 92 -29.57 -11.28 -1.04
N GLN A 93 -28.25 -11.45 -1.07
CA GLN A 93 -27.36 -11.11 0.02
C GLN A 93 -26.62 -9.81 -0.26
N PHE A 94 -26.45 -9.00 0.79
CA PHE A 94 -25.80 -7.70 0.68
C PHE A 94 -24.26 -7.82 0.74
N PRO A 95 -23.51 -7.41 -0.30
CA PRO A 95 -22.05 -7.51 -0.29
C PRO A 95 -21.42 -6.41 0.57
N VAL A 96 -20.59 -6.80 1.54
CA VAL A 96 -19.81 -5.90 2.38
C VAL A 96 -18.31 -6.15 2.15
N VAL A 97 -17.65 -5.24 1.46
CA VAL A 97 -16.21 -5.31 1.18
C VAL A 97 -15.43 -4.74 2.37
N VAL A 98 -14.47 -5.46 2.92
CA VAL A 98 -13.67 -4.99 4.07
C VAL A 98 -12.18 -5.23 3.85
N GLY A 99 -11.34 -4.23 4.09
CA GLY A 99 -9.90 -4.43 3.97
C GLY A 99 -9.05 -3.21 4.26
N GLY A 100 -7.76 -3.46 4.53
CA GLY A 100 -6.74 -2.41 4.67
C GLY A 100 -6.10 -1.99 3.34
N THR A 101 -6.31 -2.77 2.27
CA THR A 101 -5.70 -2.50 0.96
C THR A 101 -6.61 -1.56 0.17
N ASN A 102 -6.58 -0.27 0.50
CA ASN A 102 -7.44 0.75 -0.14
C ASN A 102 -7.32 0.78 -1.67
N TYR A 103 -6.16 0.37 -2.20
CA TYR A 103 -5.95 0.22 -3.64
C TYR A 103 -6.85 -0.85 -4.28
N TYR A 104 -7.08 -1.98 -3.61
CA TYR A 104 -8.00 -3.03 -4.05
C TYR A 104 -9.44 -2.50 -4.08
N VAL A 105 -9.88 -1.87 -2.99
CA VAL A 105 -11.20 -1.23 -2.92
C VAL A 105 -11.37 -0.20 -4.04
N GLN A 106 -10.35 0.63 -4.30
CA GLN A 106 -10.39 1.59 -5.41
C GLN A 106 -10.48 0.91 -6.80
N SER A 107 -9.75 -0.18 -7.05
CA SER A 107 -9.87 -0.91 -8.33
C SER A 107 -11.26 -1.53 -8.55
N LEU A 108 -11.91 -1.94 -7.46
CA LEU A 108 -13.23 -2.55 -7.50
C LEU A 108 -14.35 -1.54 -7.73
N LEU A 109 -14.26 -0.35 -7.14
CA LEU A 109 -15.35 0.64 -7.18
C LEU A 109 -15.38 1.47 -8.47
N TRP A 110 -14.21 1.80 -9.02
CA TRP A 110 -14.08 2.65 -10.21
C TRP A 110 -13.79 1.85 -11.48
N ARG A 111 -14.38 2.26 -12.61
CA ARG A 111 -14.01 1.76 -13.94
C ARG A 111 -12.68 2.38 -14.38
N ASN A 112 -11.92 1.65 -15.19
CA ASN A 112 -10.64 2.10 -15.76
C ASN A 112 -9.60 2.58 -14.73
N SER A 113 -9.75 2.18 -13.46
CA SER A 113 -8.81 2.49 -12.37
C SER A 113 -7.44 1.83 -12.58
N LEU A 114 -7.44 0.75 -13.36
CA LEU A 114 -6.24 0.07 -13.82
C LEU A 114 -6.07 0.32 -15.32
N VAL A 115 -4.82 0.44 -15.75
CA VAL A 115 -4.49 0.21 -17.16
C VAL A 115 -4.63 -1.30 -17.38
N SER A 116 -5.81 -1.73 -17.84
CA SER A 116 -6.08 -3.12 -18.18
C SER A 116 -5.34 -3.48 -19.48
N ASN A 117 -4.73 -4.66 -19.49
CA ASN A 117 -4.19 -5.28 -20.71
C ASN A 117 -5.35 -5.81 -21.58
N GLU A 118 -6.28 -4.95 -21.98
CA GLU A 118 -7.39 -5.35 -22.86
C GLU A 118 -6.95 -5.56 -24.32
N ALA A 119 -5.67 -5.28 -24.64
CA ALA A 119 -5.09 -5.63 -25.92
C ALA A 119 -4.46 -7.04 -25.90
N ARG A 120 -5.18 -8.00 -26.50
CA ARG A 120 -4.71 -9.27 -27.10
C ARG A 120 -3.93 -10.26 -26.21
N SER A 121 -4.60 -11.40 -25.96
CA SER A 121 -4.04 -12.74 -25.66
C SER A 121 -3.15 -12.90 -24.41
N PRO A 122 -3.27 -14.02 -23.67
CA PRO A 122 -2.26 -14.43 -22.69
C PRO A 122 -1.04 -14.93 -23.46
N SER A 123 -0.27 -14.02 -24.05
CA SER A 123 1.07 -14.37 -24.52
C SER A 123 1.98 -14.50 -23.30
N PRO A 124 2.83 -15.54 -23.25
CA PRO A 124 3.72 -15.75 -22.13
C PRO A 124 4.72 -14.59 -22.09
N GLU A 125 4.61 -13.82 -21.02
CA GLU A 125 5.68 -13.05 -20.39
C GLU A 125 6.85 -12.58 -21.28
N PRO A 126 6.92 -11.27 -21.62
CA PRO A 126 8.23 -10.61 -21.82
C PRO A 126 9.00 -10.44 -20.48
N SER A 127 8.62 -11.19 -19.43
CA SER A 127 9.12 -11.02 -18.05
C SER A 127 10.59 -11.42 -17.95
N SER A 128 10.99 -12.57 -18.52
CA SER A 128 12.30 -13.15 -18.24
C SER A 128 13.46 -12.27 -18.72
N GLU A 129 13.33 -11.68 -19.90
CA GLU A 129 14.36 -10.78 -20.45
C GLU A 129 14.44 -9.46 -19.70
N LEU A 130 13.29 -8.86 -19.32
CA LEU A 130 13.28 -7.60 -18.58
C LEU A 130 13.65 -7.80 -17.11
N ASP A 131 13.28 -8.93 -16.53
CA ASP A 131 13.57 -9.25 -15.13
C ASP A 131 15.05 -9.54 -14.90
N ALA A 132 15.77 -10.01 -15.93
CA ALA A 132 17.22 -10.18 -15.88
C ALA A 132 18.00 -8.85 -15.96
N LEU A 133 17.35 -7.74 -16.33
CA LEU A 133 18.04 -6.46 -16.48
C LEU A 133 18.20 -5.72 -15.16
N GLU A 134 19.32 -5.01 -15.07
CA GLU A 134 19.60 -4.09 -13.99
C GLU A 134 18.67 -2.88 -14.02
N THR A 135 18.43 -2.31 -12.84
CA THR A 135 17.46 -1.21 -12.67
C THR A 135 17.80 0.02 -13.53
N HIS A 136 19.10 0.33 -13.68
CA HIS A 136 19.56 1.46 -14.48
C HIS A 136 19.25 1.27 -15.98
N GLU A 137 19.36 0.03 -16.47
CA GLU A 137 19.08 -0.30 -17.87
C GLU A 137 17.58 -0.26 -18.15
N LEU A 138 16.77 -0.80 -17.23
CA LEU A 138 15.31 -0.67 -17.29
C LEU A 138 14.89 0.80 -17.34
N TYR A 139 15.51 1.63 -16.51
CA TYR A 139 15.22 3.06 -16.51
C TYR A 139 15.62 3.74 -17.82
N ALA A 140 16.80 3.44 -18.38
CA ALA A 140 17.23 3.96 -19.68
C ALA A 140 16.28 3.56 -20.82
N ARG A 141 15.82 2.30 -20.84
CA ARG A 141 14.82 1.83 -21.81
C ARG A 141 13.49 2.59 -21.64
N LEU A 142 13.05 2.83 -20.41
CA LEU A 142 11.82 3.59 -20.16
C LEU A 142 11.94 5.05 -20.61
N GLN A 143 13.11 5.68 -20.48
CA GLN A 143 13.33 7.05 -20.97
C GLN A 143 13.17 7.18 -22.49
N ILE A 144 13.55 6.15 -23.24
CA ILE A 144 13.40 6.14 -24.70
C ILE A 144 11.93 5.93 -25.08
N VAL A 145 11.26 5.00 -24.41
CA VAL A 145 9.91 4.55 -24.75
C VAL A 145 8.81 5.49 -24.25
N ASP A 146 8.92 5.95 -23.01
CA ASP A 146 7.93 6.79 -22.34
C ASP A 146 8.64 7.80 -21.41
N PRO A 147 9.20 8.89 -21.97
CA PRO A 147 9.95 9.88 -21.20
C PRO A 147 9.10 10.54 -20.11
N THR A 148 7.79 10.64 -20.32
CA THR A 148 6.84 11.20 -19.36
C THR A 148 6.73 10.32 -18.12
N MET A 149 6.55 9.00 -18.28
CA MET A 149 6.57 8.08 -17.14
C MET A 149 7.95 7.92 -16.53
N ALA A 150 9.02 7.94 -17.34
CA ALA A 150 10.37 7.92 -16.82
C ALA A 150 10.63 9.13 -15.91
N ASN A 151 10.17 10.32 -16.25
CA ASN A 151 10.29 11.52 -15.42
C ASN A 151 9.42 11.45 -14.15
N LYS A 152 8.31 10.72 -14.18
CA LYS A 152 7.42 10.52 -13.02
C LYS A 152 8.00 9.57 -11.97
N TRP A 153 8.68 8.50 -12.37
CA TRP A 153 9.19 7.48 -11.45
C TRP A 153 10.61 7.79 -10.98
N HIS A 154 10.92 7.54 -9.70
CA HIS A 154 12.31 7.63 -9.25
C HIS A 154 13.15 6.50 -9.90
N PRO A 155 14.40 6.71 -10.32
CA PRO A 155 15.21 5.67 -10.99
C PRO A 155 15.39 4.39 -10.16
N ALA A 156 15.36 4.49 -8.83
CA ALA A 156 15.39 3.33 -7.93
C ALA A 156 14.05 2.57 -7.82
N ASP A 157 12.94 3.08 -8.36
CA ASP A 157 11.63 2.42 -8.31
C ASP A 157 11.52 1.30 -9.37
N ARG A 158 12.40 0.29 -9.30
CA ARG A 158 12.50 -0.82 -10.28
C ARG A 158 11.14 -1.40 -10.67
N ARG A 159 10.27 -1.69 -9.68
CA ARG A 159 8.95 -2.29 -9.94
C ARG A 159 8.03 -1.42 -10.80
N LYS A 160 8.03 -0.11 -10.56
CA LYS A 160 7.15 0.80 -11.32
C LYS A 160 7.69 0.98 -12.74
N ILE A 161 9.01 1.08 -12.88
CA ILE A 161 9.70 1.18 -14.17
C ILE A 161 9.44 -0.08 -15.00
N LEU A 162 9.66 -1.27 -14.41
CA LEU A 162 9.39 -2.55 -15.05
C LEU A 162 7.93 -2.65 -15.48
N ARG A 163 6.98 -2.25 -14.61
CA ARG A 163 5.56 -2.29 -14.95
C ARG A 163 5.22 -1.35 -16.12
N SER A 164 5.79 -0.14 -16.16
CA SER A 164 5.61 0.79 -17.28
C SER A 164 6.12 0.20 -18.59
N LEU A 165 7.29 -0.45 -18.58
CA LEU A 165 7.83 -1.15 -19.73
C LEU A 165 6.96 -2.34 -20.15
N GLN A 166 6.52 -3.17 -19.21
CA GLN A 166 5.62 -4.30 -19.49
C GLN A 166 4.31 -3.83 -20.13
N ILE A 167 3.74 -2.72 -19.66
CA ILE A 167 2.55 -2.12 -20.29
C ILE A 167 2.86 -1.74 -21.74
N PHE A 168 3.97 -1.04 -21.99
CA PHE A 168 4.37 -0.68 -23.35
C PHE A 168 4.57 -1.90 -24.26
N TYR A 169 5.33 -2.91 -23.84
CA TYR A 169 5.58 -4.09 -24.66
C TYR A 169 4.32 -4.94 -24.90
N THR A 170 3.39 -4.97 -23.95
CA THR A 170 2.13 -5.72 -24.12
C THR A 170 1.13 -4.96 -24.99
N THR A 171 0.99 -3.65 -24.78
CA THR A 171 -0.05 -2.83 -25.44
C THR A 171 0.43 -2.16 -26.73
N GLY A 172 1.74 -2.08 -26.94
CA GLY A 172 2.37 -1.28 -27.99
C GLY A 172 2.26 0.24 -27.78
N ARG A 173 1.69 0.70 -26.66
CA ARG A 173 1.40 2.12 -26.41
C ARG A 173 2.11 2.61 -25.13
N PRO A 174 2.68 3.83 -25.12
CA PRO A 174 3.23 4.42 -23.90
C PRO A 174 2.18 4.49 -22.79
N GLN A 175 2.57 4.16 -21.55
CA GLN A 175 1.63 4.19 -20.42
C GLN A 175 1.12 5.62 -20.16
N SER A 176 1.95 6.64 -20.40
CA SER A 176 1.54 8.04 -20.27
C SER A 176 0.39 8.42 -21.18
N GLU A 177 0.37 7.93 -22.42
CA GLU A 177 -0.74 8.18 -23.35
C GLU A 177 -2.05 7.55 -22.85
N ILE A 178 -1.98 6.31 -22.37
CA ILE A 178 -3.17 5.62 -21.83
C ILE A 178 -3.73 6.38 -20.63
N ILE A 179 -2.87 6.84 -19.71
CA ILE A 179 -3.30 7.63 -18.55
C ILE A 179 -3.93 8.96 -18.99
N GLN A 180 -3.35 9.64 -19.99
CA GLN A 180 -3.91 10.90 -20.51
C GLN A 180 -5.27 10.67 -21.19
N GLU A 181 -5.42 9.58 -21.93
CA GLU A 181 -6.69 9.20 -22.56
C GLU A 181 -7.76 8.92 -21.50
N GLN A 182 -7.43 8.12 -20.47
CA GLN A 182 -8.33 7.88 -19.32
C GLN A 182 -8.72 9.18 -18.62
N GLN A 183 -7.77 10.11 -18.44
CA GLN A 183 -8.04 11.40 -17.83
C GLN A 183 -8.98 12.26 -18.67
N LYS A 184 -8.76 12.32 -19.99
CA LYS A 184 -9.66 13.02 -20.93
C LYS A 184 -11.05 12.37 -20.97
N GLU A 185 -11.13 11.04 -20.93
CA GLU A 185 -12.41 10.34 -20.83
C GLU A 185 -13.14 10.65 -19.53
N HIS A 186 -12.43 10.73 -18.41
CA HIS A 186 -13.01 11.14 -17.12
C HIS A 186 -13.50 12.59 -17.16
N GLU A 187 -12.78 13.49 -17.82
CA GLU A 187 -13.21 14.89 -18.02
C GLU A 187 -14.45 14.99 -18.93
N ALA A 188 -14.53 14.15 -19.96
CA ALA A 188 -15.61 14.18 -20.95
C ALA A 188 -16.89 13.44 -20.50
N LYS A 189 -16.75 12.28 -19.85
CA LYS A 189 -17.87 11.37 -19.50
C LYS A 189 -18.16 11.34 -17.99
N GLY A 190 -17.38 12.05 -17.18
CA GLY A 190 -17.41 11.93 -15.72
C GLY A 190 -16.73 10.65 -15.22
N ILE A 191 -16.46 10.59 -13.92
CA ILE A 191 -15.89 9.40 -13.29
C ILE A 191 -16.96 8.30 -13.23
N GLN A 192 -16.72 7.18 -13.92
CA GLN A 192 -17.66 6.05 -13.94
C GLN A 192 -17.42 5.07 -12.79
N THR A 193 -18.45 4.83 -11.99
CA THR A 193 -18.44 3.83 -10.92
C THR A 193 -19.11 2.54 -11.39
N LYS A 194 -18.63 1.39 -10.89
CA LYS A 194 -19.22 0.07 -11.22
C LYS A 194 -20.50 -0.21 -10.44
N TYR A 195 -20.58 0.33 -9.23
CA TYR A 195 -21.63 0.06 -8.25
C TYR A 195 -22.12 1.36 -7.62
N LYS A 196 -23.35 1.35 -7.09
CA LYS A 196 -23.77 2.35 -6.10
C LYS A 196 -23.13 1.95 -4.78
N SER A 197 -22.26 2.80 -4.22
CA SER A 197 -21.36 2.38 -3.14
C SER A 197 -21.52 3.24 -1.90
N LEU A 198 -21.66 2.57 -0.75
CA LEU A 198 -21.54 3.18 0.56
C LEU A 198 -20.16 2.86 1.15
N ILE A 199 -19.39 3.87 1.51
CA ILE A 199 -18.04 3.71 2.06
C ILE A 199 -18.05 4.19 3.51
N PHE A 200 -17.75 3.28 4.44
CA PHE A 200 -17.47 3.61 5.83
C PHE A 200 -15.97 3.72 6.03
N TRP A 201 -15.50 4.91 6.42
CA TRP A 201 -14.13 5.15 6.82
C TRP A 201 -14.03 5.16 8.34
N LEU A 202 -13.47 4.08 8.91
CA LEU A 202 -13.18 4.02 10.33
C LEU A 202 -11.86 4.74 10.59
N TYR A 203 -11.93 5.74 11.45
CA TYR A 203 -10.80 6.58 11.82
C TYR A 203 -10.60 6.56 13.33
N ALA A 204 -9.35 6.61 13.75
CA ALA A 204 -8.98 6.82 15.14
C ALA A 204 -7.81 7.80 15.22
N GLU A 205 -7.78 8.62 16.25
CA GLU A 205 -6.69 9.56 16.49
C GLU A 205 -5.34 8.82 16.60
N PRO A 206 -4.26 9.31 15.95
CA PRO A 206 -2.96 8.63 15.94
C PRO A 206 -2.37 8.29 17.31
N THR A 207 -2.59 9.13 18.33
CA THR A 207 -2.06 8.94 19.69
C THR A 207 -2.62 7.66 20.32
N LYS A 208 -3.96 7.55 20.39
CA LYS A 208 -4.65 6.36 20.89
C LYS A 208 -4.49 5.15 19.97
N LEU A 209 -4.50 5.36 18.66
CA LEU A 209 -4.31 4.29 17.68
C LEU A 209 -2.94 3.62 17.84
N ASN A 210 -1.86 4.40 17.97
CA ASN A 210 -0.51 3.84 18.09
C ASN A 210 -0.36 2.94 19.32
N GLN A 211 -0.96 3.32 20.45
CA GLN A 211 -0.96 2.49 21.67
C GLN A 211 -1.64 1.14 21.42
N ARG A 212 -2.79 1.13 20.74
CA ARG A 212 -3.49 -0.11 20.38
C ARG A 212 -2.68 -0.97 19.41
N LEU A 213 -2.04 -0.34 18.43
CA LEU A 213 -1.20 -1.05 17.45
C LEU A 213 -0.01 -1.73 18.13
N ASP A 214 0.60 -1.07 19.11
CA ASP A 214 1.72 -1.61 19.86
C ASP A 214 1.27 -2.78 20.75
N ALA A 215 0.21 -2.59 21.54
CA ALA A 215 -0.37 -3.65 22.38
C ALA A 215 -0.79 -4.86 21.54
N ARG A 216 -1.36 -4.62 20.34
CA ARG A 216 -1.74 -5.69 19.43
C ARG A 216 -0.54 -6.50 18.95
N VAL A 217 0.60 -5.87 18.66
CA VAL A 217 1.82 -6.60 18.30
C VAL A 217 2.28 -7.48 19.46
N ASP A 218 2.17 -6.99 20.69
CA ASP A 218 2.49 -7.78 21.89
C ASP A 218 1.56 -9.00 22.01
N THR A 219 0.24 -8.80 21.86
CA THR A 219 -0.73 -9.90 21.85
C THR A 219 -0.47 -10.90 20.72
N MET A 220 -0.08 -10.46 19.52
CA MET A 220 0.27 -11.37 18.42
C MET A 220 1.44 -12.30 18.80
N ILE A 221 2.47 -11.75 19.46
CA ILE A 221 3.62 -12.53 19.94
C ILE A 221 3.16 -13.55 21.00
N GLU A 222 2.33 -13.12 21.95
CA GLU A 222 1.77 -13.99 23.00
C GLU A 222 0.89 -15.12 22.44
N THR A 223 0.18 -14.86 21.33
CA THR A 223 -0.74 -15.81 20.68
C THR A 223 -0.01 -16.84 19.81
N GLY A 224 1.32 -16.72 19.62
CA GLY A 224 2.12 -17.68 18.85
C GLY A 224 2.59 -17.20 17.48
N LEU A 225 2.74 -15.88 17.27
CA LEU A 225 3.30 -15.33 16.02
C LEU A 225 4.65 -15.96 15.65
N PHE A 226 5.49 -16.27 16.64
CA PHE A 226 6.79 -16.87 16.38
C PHE A 226 6.71 -18.31 15.90
N ASP A 227 5.78 -19.08 16.45
CA ASP A 227 5.54 -20.46 16.02
C ASP A 227 5.04 -20.49 14.58
N GLU A 228 4.17 -19.54 14.21
CA GLU A 228 3.66 -19.39 12.85
C GLU A 228 4.77 -19.03 11.85
N ILE A 229 5.66 -18.07 12.19
CA ILE A 229 6.78 -17.70 11.33
C ILE A 229 7.80 -18.83 11.23
N GLN A 230 8.09 -19.53 12.33
CA GLN A 230 9.02 -20.67 12.33
C GLN A 230 8.49 -21.82 11.47
N SER A 231 7.19 -22.13 11.56
CA SER A 231 6.53 -23.12 10.71
C SER A 231 6.63 -22.76 9.22
N LEU A 232 6.40 -21.48 8.88
CA LEU A 232 6.58 -21.01 7.50
C LEU A 232 8.03 -21.16 7.03
N ARG A 233 9.01 -20.78 7.84
CA ARG A 233 10.45 -20.92 7.50
C ARG A 233 10.85 -22.37 7.32
N LYS A 234 10.39 -23.26 8.19
CA LYS A 234 10.66 -24.70 8.10
C LYS A 234 10.15 -25.27 6.77
N ARG A 235 8.93 -24.90 6.35
CA ARG A 235 8.39 -25.29 5.03
C ARG A 235 9.24 -24.80 3.86
N VAL A 236 9.85 -23.62 3.98
CA VAL A 236 10.78 -23.11 2.95
C VAL A 236 12.06 -23.93 2.89
N VAL A 237 12.66 -24.24 4.04
CA VAL A 237 13.89 -25.04 4.12
C VAL A 237 13.67 -26.47 3.62
N GLU A 238 12.51 -27.06 3.92
CA GLU A 238 12.11 -28.39 3.46
C GLU A 238 11.70 -28.44 1.98
N GLY A 239 11.69 -27.29 1.28
CA GLY A 239 11.29 -27.21 -0.12
C GLY A 239 9.79 -27.38 -0.38
N GLN A 240 8.96 -27.30 0.66
CA GLN A 240 7.50 -27.32 0.56
C GLN A 240 6.91 -25.95 0.22
N THR A 241 7.71 -24.88 0.33
CA THR A 241 7.31 -23.51 0.00
C THR A 241 8.46 -22.78 -0.68
N VAL A 242 8.27 -22.33 -1.91
CA VAL A 242 9.29 -21.57 -2.65
C VAL A 242 9.23 -20.07 -2.28
N ALA A 243 10.33 -19.55 -1.73
CA ALA A 243 10.51 -18.12 -1.54
C ALA A 243 10.89 -17.43 -2.88
N PRO A 244 10.38 -16.23 -3.16
CA PRO A 244 10.58 -15.56 -4.43
C PRO A 244 11.97 -14.92 -4.50
N GLY A 245 12.92 -15.63 -5.12
CA GLY A 245 14.26 -15.13 -5.39
C GLY A 245 15.17 -15.04 -4.16
N GLU A 246 16.36 -14.46 -4.35
CA GLU A 246 17.43 -14.42 -3.35
C GLU A 246 17.57 -13.03 -2.68
N GLY A 247 18.12 -13.00 -1.47
CA GLY A 247 18.46 -11.75 -0.77
C GLY A 247 17.25 -10.87 -0.43
N ASN A 248 17.30 -9.59 -0.81
CA ASN A 248 16.25 -8.61 -0.51
C ASN A 248 15.04 -8.70 -1.45
N GLU A 249 15.15 -9.42 -2.56
CA GLU A 249 14.03 -9.61 -3.50
C GLU A 249 12.93 -10.48 -2.90
N LYS A 250 13.30 -11.38 -1.97
CA LYS A 250 12.34 -12.25 -1.28
C LYS A 250 11.23 -11.48 -0.58
N TYR A 251 11.52 -10.32 0.02
CA TYR A 251 10.51 -9.51 0.72
C TYR A 251 9.67 -8.62 -0.19
N GLN A 252 9.79 -8.79 -1.50
CA GLN A 252 9.17 -7.90 -2.48
C GLN A 252 7.93 -8.46 -3.14
N ARG A 253 7.65 -9.75 -2.95
CA ARG A 253 6.60 -10.47 -3.68
C ARG A 253 5.71 -11.27 -2.74
N GLY A 254 4.47 -11.44 -3.17
CA GLY A 254 3.45 -12.22 -2.47
C GLY A 254 3.35 -11.94 -0.97
N LEU A 255 3.22 -13.03 -0.21
CA LEU A 255 3.13 -13.07 1.25
C LEU A 255 4.32 -12.44 1.98
N TRP A 256 5.53 -12.55 1.41
CA TRP A 256 6.78 -12.16 2.06
C TRP A 256 6.92 -10.65 2.30
N GLN A 257 5.98 -9.87 1.75
CA GLN A 257 5.80 -8.45 2.03
C GLN A 257 5.11 -8.16 3.36
N ALA A 258 4.50 -9.17 4.00
CA ALA A 258 3.76 -9.04 5.24
C ALA A 258 4.62 -8.41 6.34
N ILE A 259 4.02 -7.46 7.08
CA ILE A 259 4.65 -6.83 8.24
C ILE A 259 4.69 -7.86 9.36
N GLY A 260 5.88 -8.14 9.88
CA GLY A 260 6.14 -9.22 10.83
C GLY A 260 7.21 -10.17 10.29
N TYR A 261 7.12 -10.60 9.03
CA TYR A 261 8.02 -11.63 8.52
C TYR A 261 9.44 -11.08 8.33
N LYS A 262 9.59 -10.03 7.53
CA LYS A 262 10.90 -9.40 7.25
C LYS A 262 11.53 -8.76 8.49
N GLU A 263 10.69 -8.30 9.43
CA GLU A 263 11.17 -7.66 10.66
C GLU A 263 11.82 -8.67 11.61
N PHE A 264 11.30 -9.90 11.69
CA PHE A 264 11.86 -10.97 12.53
C PHE A 264 12.89 -11.84 11.82
N ASP A 265 13.14 -11.64 10.53
CA ASP A 265 14.15 -12.41 9.78
C ASP A 265 15.54 -12.43 10.43
N PRO A 266 16.09 -11.32 10.98
CA PRO A 266 17.36 -11.35 11.69
C PRO A 266 17.32 -12.21 12.96
N TYR A 267 16.21 -12.18 13.70
CA TYR A 267 16.02 -12.96 14.91
C TYR A 267 16.00 -14.47 14.61
N PHE A 268 15.21 -14.89 13.62
CA PHE A 268 15.16 -16.31 13.24
C PHE A 268 16.48 -16.77 12.61
N SER A 269 17.16 -15.94 11.83
CA SER A 269 18.46 -16.31 11.27
C SER A 269 19.55 -16.47 12.34
N ALA A 270 19.46 -15.70 13.43
CA ALA A 270 20.32 -15.89 14.60
C ALA A 270 19.94 -17.14 15.41
N LEU A 271 18.65 -17.48 15.48
CA LEU A 271 18.16 -18.71 16.11
C LEU A 271 18.60 -19.98 15.36
N ASP A 272 18.60 -19.91 14.03
CA ASP A 272 19.03 -21.00 13.13
C ASP A 272 20.57 -21.16 13.10
N GLY A 273 21.32 -20.14 13.55
CA GLY A 273 22.78 -20.14 13.60
C GLY A 273 23.35 -20.78 14.87
N GLU A 274 24.51 -21.43 14.75
CA GLU A 274 25.22 -21.98 15.92
C GLU A 274 26.01 -20.86 16.66
N ASN A 275 25.83 -20.76 17.98
CA ASN A 275 26.54 -19.87 18.92
C ASN A 275 26.01 -18.42 19.09
N VAL A 276 24.75 -18.24 19.49
CA VAL A 276 24.26 -16.94 19.98
C VAL A 276 23.92 -17.04 21.46
N GLU A 277 24.46 -16.12 22.28
CA GLU A 277 24.10 -16.04 23.70
C GLU A 277 22.61 -15.69 23.87
N GLU A 278 21.95 -16.28 24.87
CA GLU A 278 20.53 -16.04 25.16
C GLU A 278 20.20 -14.55 25.37
N LYS A 279 21.16 -13.80 25.93
CA LYS A 279 21.05 -12.36 26.13
C LYS A 279 20.97 -11.59 24.80
N ASP A 280 21.75 -11.99 23.81
CA ASP A 280 21.77 -11.36 22.49
C ASP A 280 20.52 -11.72 21.68
N LEU A 281 20.01 -12.95 21.82
CA LEU A 281 18.73 -13.34 21.23
C LEU A 281 17.56 -12.53 21.80
N ASN A 282 17.51 -12.34 23.12
CA ASN A 282 16.47 -11.53 23.76
C ASN A 282 16.53 -10.06 23.34
N LYS A 283 17.75 -9.51 23.21
CA LYS A 283 17.94 -8.16 22.68
C LYS A 283 17.45 -8.06 21.24
N LEU A 284 17.81 -9.02 20.38
CA LEU A 284 17.41 -9.03 18.98
C LEU A 284 15.89 -9.21 18.83
N ARG A 285 15.27 -10.05 19.66
CA ARG A 285 13.81 -10.19 19.76
C ARG A 285 13.15 -8.85 20.04
N SER A 286 13.62 -8.12 21.06
CA SER A 286 13.08 -6.80 21.41
C SER A 286 13.26 -5.79 20.27
N GLU A 287 14.44 -5.74 19.64
CA GLU A 287 14.70 -4.85 18.50
C GLU A 287 13.79 -5.16 17.31
N CYS A 288 13.55 -6.45 17.00
CA CYS A 288 12.67 -6.86 15.91
C CYS A 288 11.21 -6.51 16.21
N THR A 289 10.75 -6.70 17.46
CA THR A 289 9.42 -6.26 17.91
C THR A 289 9.23 -4.76 17.71
N ASP A 290 10.21 -3.94 18.10
CA ASP A 290 10.15 -2.48 17.91
C ASP A 290 10.13 -2.06 16.43
N ARG A 291 10.84 -2.80 15.58
CA ARG A 291 10.79 -2.63 14.12
C ARG A 291 9.39 -2.95 13.58
N MET A 292 8.77 -4.04 14.03
CA MET A 292 7.41 -4.42 13.62
C MET A 292 6.38 -3.40 14.08
N LYS A 293 6.45 -2.93 15.33
CA LYS A 293 5.60 -1.83 15.85
C LYS A 293 5.75 -0.58 15.00
N THR A 294 6.99 -0.19 14.70
CA THR A 294 7.28 0.97 13.85
C THR A 294 6.76 0.81 12.42
N ALA A 295 6.92 -0.36 11.81
CA ALA A 295 6.41 -0.67 10.48
C ALA A 295 4.88 -0.61 10.43
N THR A 296 4.21 -1.15 11.46
CA THR A 296 2.75 -1.13 11.62
C THR A 296 2.22 0.30 11.73
N ARG A 297 2.84 1.16 12.55
CA ARG A 297 2.47 2.58 12.66
C ARG A 297 2.68 3.34 11.34
N ARG A 298 3.78 3.08 10.64
CA ARG A 298 4.04 3.66 9.31
C ARG A 298 3.01 3.23 8.29
N TYR A 299 2.58 1.97 8.33
CA TYR A 299 1.53 1.44 7.46
C TYR A 299 0.18 2.15 7.72
N ALA A 300 -0.24 2.26 8.99
CA ALA A 300 -1.46 2.99 9.36
C ALA A 300 -1.43 4.46 8.87
N LYS A 301 -0.30 5.16 9.04
CA LYS A 301 -0.14 6.53 8.53
C LYS A 301 -0.29 6.61 7.01
N ARG A 302 0.34 5.68 6.27
CA ARG A 302 0.21 5.60 4.80
C ARG A 302 -1.22 5.35 4.36
N GLN A 303 -1.97 4.50 5.06
CA GLN A 303 -3.38 4.24 4.77
C GLN A 303 -4.22 5.52 4.89
N VAL A 304 -4.06 6.30 5.97
CA VAL A 304 -4.76 7.59 6.14
C VAL A 304 -4.39 8.57 5.03
N THR A 305 -3.10 8.71 4.72
CA THR A 305 -2.64 9.57 3.64
C THR A 305 -3.22 9.16 2.29
N TRP A 306 -3.31 7.86 2.01
CA TRP A 306 -3.91 7.35 0.77
C TRP A 306 -5.41 7.66 0.68
N ILE A 307 -6.17 7.42 1.76
CA ILE A 307 -7.61 7.71 1.79
C ILE A 307 -7.85 9.20 1.54
N LYS A 308 -7.13 10.07 2.25
CA LYS A 308 -7.25 11.54 2.11
C LYS A 308 -6.88 12.06 0.72
N ASN A 309 -5.76 11.61 0.18
CA ASN A 309 -5.18 12.22 -1.03
C ASN A 309 -5.61 11.54 -2.32
N LYS A 310 -6.10 10.29 -2.26
CA LYS A 310 -6.47 9.51 -3.44
C LYS A 310 -7.94 9.13 -3.46
N LEU A 311 -8.46 8.56 -2.38
CA LEU A 311 -9.81 8.00 -2.39
C LEU A 311 -10.90 9.10 -2.32
N ILE A 312 -10.82 9.98 -1.32
CA ILE A 312 -11.87 11.00 -1.12
C ILE A 312 -12.04 11.94 -2.32
N PRO A 313 -10.96 12.44 -2.97
CA PRO A 313 -11.11 13.25 -4.18
C PRO A 313 -11.85 12.54 -5.33
N LEU A 314 -11.80 11.20 -5.40
CA LEU A 314 -12.53 10.43 -6.40
C LEU A 314 -14.00 10.23 -6.01
N VAL A 315 -14.27 10.05 -4.71
CA VAL A 315 -15.63 9.93 -4.18
C VAL A 315 -16.39 11.23 -4.37
N ASN A 316 -15.80 12.38 -4.01
CA ASN A 316 -16.46 13.69 -4.11
C ASN A 316 -16.81 14.11 -5.55
N LYS A 317 -16.24 13.42 -6.55
CA LYS A 317 -16.53 13.64 -7.97
C LYS A 317 -17.59 12.68 -8.52
N SER A 318 -18.16 11.82 -7.69
CA SER A 318 -19.08 10.73 -8.10
C SER A 318 -20.38 10.78 -7.29
N ASP A 319 -21.53 10.96 -7.95
CA ASP A 319 -22.83 11.03 -7.26
C ASP A 319 -23.31 9.67 -6.71
N ASP A 320 -22.84 8.57 -7.29
CA ASP A 320 -23.21 7.20 -6.90
C ASP A 320 -22.43 6.67 -5.68
N MET A 321 -21.62 7.53 -5.04
CA MET A 321 -20.75 7.15 -3.93
C MET A 321 -20.96 8.04 -2.72
N HIS A 322 -21.19 7.41 -1.57
CA HIS A 322 -21.31 8.12 -0.30
C HIS A 322 -20.21 7.65 0.64
N ILE A 323 -19.48 8.58 1.26
CA ILE A 323 -18.45 8.27 2.24
C ILE A 323 -18.82 8.86 3.60
N TYR A 324 -18.84 8.01 4.63
CA TYR A 324 -19.12 8.39 6.01
C TYR A 324 -17.92 8.06 6.88
N LEU A 325 -17.50 9.01 7.73
CA LEU A 325 -16.44 8.78 8.69
C LEU A 325 -17.06 8.34 10.02
N LEU A 326 -16.57 7.21 10.55
CA LEU A 326 -16.96 6.68 11.85
C LEU A 326 -15.77 6.80 12.81
N ASP A 327 -15.99 7.49 13.93
CA ASP A 327 -14.94 7.76 14.91
C ASP A 327 -14.80 6.59 15.90
N ALA A 328 -13.72 5.83 15.71
CA ALA A 328 -13.32 4.70 16.56
C ALA A 328 -12.19 5.10 17.54
N THR A 329 -12.01 6.39 17.82
CA THR A 329 -10.98 6.90 18.76
C THR A 329 -11.26 6.47 20.19
N ASP A 330 -12.50 6.24 20.59
CA ASP A 330 -12.86 5.67 21.88
C ASP A 330 -13.65 4.38 21.69
N LEU A 331 -13.09 3.26 22.17
CA LEU A 331 -13.73 1.95 22.05
C LEU A 331 -14.90 1.79 23.04
N SER A 332 -14.92 2.55 24.15
CA SER A 332 -16.06 2.53 25.08
C SER A 332 -17.33 3.08 24.43
N ALA A 333 -17.16 4.00 23.48
CA ALA A 333 -18.24 4.59 22.69
C ALA A 333 -18.45 3.88 21.33
N TRP A 334 -17.89 2.68 21.11
CA TRP A 334 -17.99 1.95 19.84
C TRP A 334 -19.43 1.75 19.39
N ASP A 335 -20.30 1.34 20.31
CA ASP A 335 -21.69 1.03 20.01
C ASP A 335 -22.44 2.24 19.44
N THR A 336 -22.24 3.42 20.05
CA THR A 336 -22.91 4.67 19.65
C THR A 336 -22.24 5.34 18.45
N ASN A 337 -20.91 5.43 18.43
CA ASN A 337 -20.18 6.21 17.42
C ASN A 337 -19.91 5.44 16.13
N VAL A 338 -19.87 4.11 16.19
CA VAL A 338 -19.52 3.26 15.05
C VAL A 338 -20.69 2.35 14.70
N ARG A 339 -21.05 1.40 15.56
CA ARG A 339 -22.00 0.33 15.25
C ARG A 339 -23.39 0.85 14.88
N GLN A 340 -24.04 1.59 15.77
CA GLN A 340 -25.42 2.04 15.57
C GLN A 340 -25.53 2.99 14.38
N LYS A 341 -24.60 3.95 14.26
CA LYS A 341 -24.55 4.88 13.11
C LYS A 341 -24.35 4.14 11.79
N ALA A 342 -23.40 3.21 11.73
CA ALA A 342 -23.14 2.43 10.52
C ALA A 342 -24.37 1.64 10.08
N ILE A 343 -25.04 0.98 11.03
CA ILE A 343 -26.24 0.17 10.75
C ILE A 343 -27.37 1.06 10.23
N THR A 344 -27.67 2.18 10.90
CA THR A 344 -28.72 3.11 10.46
C THR A 344 -28.47 3.63 9.04
N ILE A 345 -27.24 4.09 8.77
CA ILE A 345 -26.87 4.60 7.44
C ILE A 345 -26.94 3.49 6.38
N ALA A 346 -26.47 2.28 6.70
CA ALA A 346 -26.47 1.19 5.75
C ALA A 346 -27.87 0.66 5.43
N GLN A 347 -28.77 0.62 6.42
CA GLN A 347 -30.19 0.28 6.23
C GLN A 347 -30.89 1.33 5.37
N ALA A 348 -30.62 2.62 5.62
CA ALA A 348 -31.14 3.70 4.78
C ALA A 348 -30.64 3.60 3.33
N PHE A 349 -29.36 3.32 3.14
CA PHE A 349 -28.77 3.09 1.84
C PHE A 349 -29.37 1.87 1.11
N GLN A 350 -29.59 0.76 1.82
CA GLN A 350 -30.17 -0.46 1.26
C GLN A 350 -31.61 -0.22 0.80
N SER A 351 -32.39 0.55 1.55
CA SER A 351 -33.81 0.86 1.29
C SER A 351 -34.05 2.10 0.42
N ASP A 352 -33.00 2.81 -0.02
CA ASP A 352 -33.09 4.10 -0.74
C ASP A 352 -33.89 5.19 0.02
N THR A 353 -33.85 5.17 1.35
CA THR A 353 -34.40 6.27 2.16
C THR A 353 -33.40 7.42 2.26
N PRO A 354 -33.85 8.65 2.59
CA PRO A 354 -32.96 9.79 2.81
C PRO A 354 -31.89 9.47 3.86
N MET A 355 -30.62 9.65 3.51
CA MET A 355 -29.49 9.48 4.41
C MET A 355 -29.09 10.84 5.00
N GLU A 356 -28.56 10.82 6.22
CA GLU A 356 -27.98 12.00 6.86
C GLU A 356 -26.77 12.52 6.09
N ASP A 357 -26.47 13.82 6.23
CA ASP A 357 -25.29 14.43 5.61
C ASP A 357 -23.99 13.81 6.19
N PRO A 358 -23.05 13.33 5.35
CA PRO A 358 -21.76 12.83 5.81
C PRO A 358 -21.02 13.74 6.79
N LEU A 359 -21.11 15.06 6.60
CA LEU A 359 -20.40 16.04 7.43
C LEU A 359 -21.03 16.19 8.83
N SER A 360 -22.32 15.90 8.98
CA SER A 360 -23.03 16.02 10.27
C SER A 360 -22.84 14.81 11.19
N THR A 361 -22.15 13.76 10.75
CA THR A 361 -22.00 12.53 11.54
C THR A 361 -21.12 12.67 12.78
N SER A 362 -20.11 13.55 12.73
CA SER A 362 -19.23 13.90 13.86
C SER A 362 -18.39 15.15 13.54
N GLU A 363 -17.86 15.82 14.56
CA GLU A 363 -16.88 16.92 14.40
C GLU A 363 -15.62 16.45 13.65
N THR A 364 -15.17 15.21 13.93
CA THR A 364 -14.06 14.57 13.22
C THR A 364 -14.39 14.37 11.74
N ALA A 365 -15.61 13.95 11.39
CA ALA A 365 -16.07 13.83 10.01
C ALA A 365 -16.07 15.20 9.31
N ALA A 366 -16.64 16.22 9.95
CA ALA A 366 -16.63 17.58 9.43
C ALA A 366 -15.20 18.04 9.12
N THR A 367 -14.24 17.84 10.03
CA THR A 367 -12.84 18.25 9.84
C THR A 367 -12.11 17.45 8.76
N MET A 368 -12.32 16.14 8.73
CA MET A 368 -11.54 15.22 7.88
C MET A 368 -12.07 15.13 6.45
N LEU A 369 -13.36 15.37 6.25
CA LEU A 369 -14.01 15.36 4.95
C LEU A 369 -14.04 16.76 4.30
N SER A 370 -14.07 17.86 5.07
CA SER A 370 -14.09 19.24 4.52
C SER A 370 -12.73 19.75 4.03
N ASN A 371 -11.63 19.37 4.69
CA ASN A 371 -10.29 19.94 4.45
C ASN A 371 -9.57 19.42 3.20
N ILE A 372 -10.28 18.81 2.27
CA ILE A 372 -9.67 18.22 1.09
C ILE A 372 -9.83 19.22 -0.03
N GLN A 373 -8.98 20.25 -0.01
CA GLN A 373 -8.59 20.90 -1.25
C GLN A 373 -8.05 19.80 -2.15
N ALA A 374 -8.91 19.29 -3.01
CA ALA A 374 -8.59 18.33 -4.07
C ALA A 374 -7.71 19.04 -5.09
N SER A 375 -6.49 19.42 -4.69
CA SER A 375 -5.46 19.72 -5.65
C SER A 375 -5.14 18.39 -6.31
N ASP A 376 -5.63 18.24 -7.53
CA ASP A 376 -5.46 17.09 -8.38
C ASP A 376 -3.99 16.63 -8.37
N THR A 377 -3.70 15.64 -7.53
CA THR A 377 -2.31 15.20 -7.32
C THR A 377 -1.81 14.55 -8.61
N GLN A 378 -2.69 14.00 -9.45
CA GLN A 378 -2.29 13.36 -10.69
C GLN A 378 -1.81 14.37 -11.73
N SER A 379 -2.49 15.51 -11.91
CA SER A 379 -1.99 16.57 -12.81
C SER A 379 -0.72 17.24 -12.28
N ARG A 380 -0.55 17.39 -10.96
CA ARG A 380 0.73 17.88 -10.39
C ARG A 380 1.89 16.90 -10.62
N ILE A 381 1.65 15.59 -10.52
CA ILE A 381 2.68 14.55 -10.69
C ILE A 381 3.19 14.46 -12.14
N LEU A 382 2.34 14.74 -13.14
CA LEU A 382 2.77 14.78 -14.54
C LEU A 382 3.70 15.97 -14.85
N ASN A 383 3.66 17.03 -14.03
CA ASN A 383 4.47 18.23 -14.17
C ASN A 383 5.72 18.25 -13.26
N TRP A 384 6.04 17.14 -12.59
CA TRP A 384 7.22 17.07 -11.73
C TRP A 384 8.51 17.19 -12.53
N ARG A 385 9.37 18.14 -12.18
CA ARG A 385 10.73 18.23 -12.72
C ARG A 385 11.66 17.39 -11.86
N LYS A 386 12.47 16.56 -12.49
CA LYS A 386 13.57 15.85 -11.83
C LYS A 386 14.75 16.78 -11.62
N HIS A 387 15.24 16.81 -10.39
CA HIS A 387 16.45 17.52 -10.02
C HIS A 387 17.51 16.53 -9.58
N GLU A 388 18.73 16.69 -10.10
CA GLU A 388 19.88 15.87 -9.75
C GLU A 388 20.90 16.72 -8.99
N CYS A 389 21.27 16.27 -7.80
CA CYS A 389 22.34 16.91 -7.04
C CYS A 389 23.69 16.30 -7.39
N THR A 390 24.55 17.09 -8.04
CA THR A 390 25.91 16.68 -8.41
C THR A 390 26.85 16.51 -7.20
N LEU A 391 26.50 17.08 -6.04
CA LEU A 391 27.34 17.08 -4.83
C LEU A 391 26.99 15.96 -3.85
N CYS A 392 25.72 15.61 -3.79
CA CYS A 392 25.21 14.66 -2.82
C CYS A 392 25.14 13.29 -3.48
N ARG A 393 25.80 12.30 -2.88
CA ARG A 393 25.73 10.89 -3.30
C ARG A 393 25.01 10.05 -2.24
N THR A 394 24.25 9.06 -2.70
CA THR A 394 23.63 8.04 -1.87
C THR A 394 24.69 7.10 -1.30
N LYS A 395 24.29 6.18 -0.41
CA LYS A 395 25.20 5.14 0.12
C LYS A 395 25.77 4.23 -0.98
N SER A 396 25.05 4.10 -2.09
CA SER A 396 25.44 3.31 -3.27
C SER A 396 26.38 4.06 -4.20
N GLY A 397 26.66 5.35 -3.95
CA GLY A 397 27.52 6.19 -4.80
C GLY A 397 26.78 6.97 -5.88
N ASP A 398 25.49 6.70 -6.10
CA ASP A 398 24.66 7.39 -7.09
C ASP A 398 24.34 8.84 -6.67
N PRO A 399 24.17 9.78 -7.61
CA PRO A 399 23.73 11.14 -7.30
C PRO A 399 22.34 11.14 -6.64
N VAL A 400 22.10 12.08 -5.73
CA VAL A 400 20.78 12.26 -5.11
C VAL A 400 19.84 12.88 -6.14
N ILE A 401 18.80 12.13 -6.50
CA ILE A 401 17.76 12.54 -7.44
C ILE A 401 16.46 12.79 -6.66
N LEU A 402 15.80 13.91 -6.94
CA LEU A 402 14.56 14.32 -6.27
C LEU A 402 13.50 14.71 -7.30
N ASN A 403 12.24 14.43 -6.98
CA ASN A 403 11.12 14.67 -7.86
C ASN A 403 10.34 15.89 -7.37
N GLY A 404 10.40 16.99 -8.12
CA GLY A 404 9.65 18.22 -7.86
C GLY A 404 10.45 19.30 -7.13
N ASP A 405 10.02 20.56 -7.33
CA ASP A 405 10.76 21.75 -6.90
C ASP A 405 10.79 21.93 -5.38
N GLN A 406 9.74 21.47 -4.67
CA GLN A 406 9.66 21.59 -3.22
C GLN A 406 10.64 20.66 -2.50
N GLU A 407 10.70 19.37 -2.89
CA GLU A 407 11.66 18.42 -2.33
C GLU A 407 13.11 18.85 -2.64
N TRP A 408 13.33 19.45 -3.81
CA TRP A 408 14.61 20.03 -4.18
C TRP A 408 15.01 21.19 -3.26
N ALA A 409 14.10 22.13 -2.99
CA ALA A 409 14.34 23.23 -2.06
C ALA A 409 14.66 22.72 -0.64
N ASP A 410 13.90 21.74 -0.16
CA ASP A 410 14.12 21.11 1.15
C ASP A 410 15.49 20.40 1.21
N HIS A 411 15.91 19.77 0.12
CA HIS A 411 17.22 19.15 0.01
C HIS A 411 18.35 20.17 0.06
N LEU A 412 18.27 21.27 -0.69
CA LEU A 412 19.25 22.35 -0.65
C LEU A 412 19.36 22.96 0.75
N ALA A 413 18.24 23.03 1.48
CA ALA A 413 18.20 23.48 2.88
C ALA A 413 18.69 22.41 3.89
N SER A 414 18.82 21.15 3.48
CA SER A 414 19.14 20.03 4.38
C SER A 414 20.54 20.16 5.00
N ARG A 415 20.70 19.61 6.21
CA ARG A 415 22.02 19.55 6.88
C ARG A 415 23.03 18.72 6.08
N PHE A 416 22.55 17.70 5.37
CA PHE A 416 23.38 16.82 4.56
C PHE A 416 23.99 17.57 3.36
N HIS A 417 23.15 18.28 2.60
CA HIS A 417 23.62 19.09 1.47
C HIS A 417 24.60 20.18 1.91
N ARG A 418 24.25 20.92 2.97
CA ARG A 418 25.14 21.95 3.54
C ARG A 418 26.50 21.40 3.98
N ARG A 419 26.53 20.18 4.53
CA ARG A 419 27.79 19.51 4.91
C ARG A 419 28.63 19.13 3.68
N MET A 420 28.01 18.60 2.64
CA MET A 420 28.72 18.25 1.40
C MET A 420 29.27 19.50 0.70
N LEU A 421 28.48 20.56 0.62
CA LEU A 421 28.89 21.84 0.05
C LEU A 421 30.05 22.49 0.83
N LYS A 422 30.05 22.36 2.17
CA LYS A 422 31.18 22.77 3.01
C LYS A 422 32.44 21.95 2.71
N ARG A 423 32.31 20.63 2.53
CA ARG A 423 33.45 19.75 2.20
C ARG A 423 34.05 20.11 0.85
N GLN A 424 33.21 20.31 -0.16
CA GLN A 424 33.66 20.72 -1.50
C GLN A 424 34.42 22.05 -1.45
N ARG A 425 33.87 23.08 -0.78
CA ARG A 425 34.58 24.37 -0.60
C ARG A 425 35.92 24.22 0.10
N GLN A 426 36.04 23.29 1.05
CA GLN A 426 37.31 22.99 1.73
C GLN A 426 38.31 22.25 0.83
N GLU A 427 37.82 21.41 -0.09
CA GLU A 427 38.65 20.72 -1.09
C GLU A 427 39.13 21.69 -2.17
N GLU A 428 38.26 22.59 -2.65
CA GLU A 428 38.60 23.64 -3.62
C GLU A 428 39.54 24.71 -3.04
N ALA A 429 39.44 25.00 -1.73
CA ALA A 429 40.32 25.94 -1.04
C ALA A 429 41.69 25.34 -0.65
N ARG A 430 41.94 24.04 -0.91
CA ARG A 430 43.28 23.47 -0.76
C ARG A 430 44.11 23.83 -2.00
N PRO A 431 45.16 24.64 -1.90
CA PRO A 431 45.99 24.97 -3.06
C PRO A 431 46.62 23.68 -3.63
N ASP A 432 46.64 23.59 -4.96
CA ASP A 432 47.19 22.48 -5.74
C ASP A 432 48.63 22.15 -5.34
N LYS A 433 48.80 21.24 -4.38
CA LYS A 433 50.11 20.64 -4.05
C LYS A 433 50.58 19.61 -5.10
N LYS A 434 49.97 19.58 -6.30
CA LYS A 434 50.30 18.63 -7.37
C LYS A 434 51.09 19.18 -8.54
N ILE A 435 51.35 20.49 -8.63
CA ILE A 435 52.19 21.05 -9.71
C ILE A 435 53.64 21.28 -9.27
N ALA A 436 53.92 21.48 -7.97
CA ALA A 436 55.28 21.77 -7.48
C ALA A 436 56.21 20.56 -7.27
N LYS A 437 55.91 19.38 -7.83
CA LYS A 437 56.77 18.18 -7.73
C LYS A 437 57.37 17.70 -9.05
N GLN A 438 57.08 18.37 -10.17
CA GLN A 438 57.71 18.05 -11.47
C GLN A 438 58.89 18.97 -11.83
N ASP A 439 58.97 20.19 -11.27
CA ASP A 439 60.08 21.10 -11.58
C ASP A 439 61.36 20.87 -10.74
N ASP A 440 61.26 20.21 -9.57
CA ASP A 440 62.44 19.88 -8.74
C ASP A 440 63.20 18.62 -9.24
N ALA A 441 62.74 17.98 -10.32
CA ALA A 441 63.37 16.81 -10.91
C ALA A 441 64.20 17.12 -12.18
N LEU A 442 64.27 18.38 -12.63
CA LEU A 442 65.04 18.81 -13.80
C LEU A 442 66.27 19.68 -13.48
N THR A 443 66.56 19.88 -12.20
CA THR A 443 67.83 20.43 -11.71
C THR A 443 68.54 19.42 -10.80
N LYS A 444 69.02 18.34 -11.40
CA LYS A 444 70.14 17.53 -10.89
C LYS A 444 70.99 17.02 -12.03
#